data_AF-A0A661X3N0-F1
#
_entry.id   AF-A0A661X3N0-F1
#
_cell.length_a   1.000
_cell.length_b   1.000
_cell.length_c   1.000
_cell.angle_alpha   90.00
_cell.angle_beta   90.00
_cell.angle_gamma   90.00
#
_symmetry.space_group_name_H-M   'P 1'
#
loop_
_entity.id
_entity.type
_entity.pdbx_description
1 polymer ?
#
loop_
_entity_poly.entity_id
_entity_poly.type
_entity_poly.pdbx_seq_one_letter_code
_entity_poly.pdbx_strand_id
1 'polypeptide(L)'
;MEKVSNVLRARFVVFQFPKSFKRDSTNEKNLIRFFNKVKGSFTPVVEFRDDSWKEIYEEIIREGIIIGGDPLRQYIPRQRINYFRLHGLTMYRYKYTEEDFEEIYRHLTGDENIVLFNNIYMFEDAILFKQFLNQRGIHIT
;
A
#
# COMPACT_ATOMS: atom_id res chain seq x y z
N MET A 1 -15.13 -6.32 -12.36
CA MET A 1 -13.91 -6.56 -11.55
C MET A 1 -13.84 -8.01 -11.11
N GLU A 2 -14.90 -8.55 -10.51
CA GLU A 2 -14.95 -9.94 -10.00
C GLU A 2 -14.50 -11.03 -11.01
N LYS A 3 -14.98 -11.00 -12.26
CA LYS A 3 -14.54 -11.97 -13.28
C LYS A 3 -13.02 -11.91 -13.54
N VAL A 4 -12.46 -10.71 -13.63
CA VAL A 4 -11.02 -10.51 -13.90
C VAL A 4 -10.19 -10.87 -12.66
N SER A 5 -10.60 -10.44 -11.47
CA SER A 5 -9.90 -10.78 -10.22
C SER A 5 -9.92 -12.29 -9.97
N ASN A 6 -11.03 -12.98 -10.29
CA ASN A 6 -11.11 -14.43 -10.15
C ASN A 6 -10.18 -15.16 -11.13
N VAL A 7 -10.16 -14.74 -12.40
CA VAL A 7 -9.27 -15.33 -13.43
C VAL A 7 -7.79 -15.15 -13.04
N LEU A 8 -7.42 -13.96 -12.55
CA LEU A 8 -6.05 -13.67 -12.12
C LEU A 8 -5.72 -14.19 -10.72
N ARG A 9 -6.71 -14.75 -9.99
CA ARG A 9 -6.62 -15.08 -8.56
C ARG A 9 -6.08 -13.91 -7.73
N ALA A 10 -6.50 -12.70 -8.10
CA ALA A 10 -6.04 -11.47 -7.49
C ALA A 10 -6.61 -11.36 -6.07
N ARG A 11 -5.74 -11.54 -5.07
CA ARG A 11 -6.09 -11.35 -3.66
C ARG A 11 -6.33 -9.89 -3.31
N PHE A 12 -5.55 -8.98 -3.92
CA PHE A 12 -5.63 -7.54 -3.71
C PHE A 12 -5.89 -6.81 -5.02
N VAL A 13 -6.65 -5.72 -4.98
CA VAL A 13 -6.82 -4.80 -6.12
C VAL A 13 -6.53 -3.37 -5.65
N VAL A 14 -5.55 -2.73 -6.30
CA VAL A 14 -5.10 -1.39 -5.95
C VAL A 14 -5.91 -0.32 -6.69
N PHE A 15 -6.45 0.62 -5.92
CA PHE A 15 -7.15 1.81 -6.38
C PHE A 15 -6.31 3.04 -6.02
N GLN A 16 -5.52 3.49 -6.98
CA GLN A 16 -4.66 4.65 -6.82
C GLN A 16 -5.40 5.92 -7.24
N PHE A 17 -5.58 6.84 -6.30
CA PHE A 17 -6.26 8.11 -6.56
C PHE A 17 -5.27 9.23 -6.92
N PRO A 18 -5.61 10.12 -7.86
CA PRO A 18 -4.79 11.29 -8.16
C PRO A 18 -4.86 12.30 -7.02
N LYS A 19 -3.88 13.22 -6.95
CA LYS A 19 -3.85 14.31 -5.96
C LYS A 19 -5.07 15.25 -6.05
N SER A 20 -5.72 15.32 -7.21
CA SER A 20 -6.95 16.10 -7.39
C SER A 20 -8.18 15.49 -6.69
N PHE A 21 -8.14 14.21 -6.32
CA PHE A 21 -9.21 13.54 -5.59
C PHE A 21 -9.07 13.83 -4.10
N LYS A 22 -9.51 15.02 -3.69
CA LYS A 22 -9.46 15.48 -2.29
C LYS A 22 -10.67 15.00 -1.52
N ARG A 23 -10.57 14.92 -0.18
CA ARG A 23 -11.73 14.65 0.66
C ARG A 23 -12.67 15.85 0.62
N ASP A 24 -13.89 15.57 0.19
CA ASP A 24 -15.06 16.41 0.35
C ASP A 24 -16.27 15.48 0.53
N SER A 25 -17.42 16.05 0.91
CA SER A 25 -18.63 15.28 1.20
C SER A 25 -19.16 14.49 -0.01
N THR A 26 -18.83 14.90 -1.23
CA THR A 26 -19.22 14.20 -2.46
C THR A 26 -18.28 13.04 -2.74
N ASN A 27 -16.97 13.26 -2.67
CA ASN A 27 -15.95 12.25 -2.91
C ASN A 27 -15.99 11.15 -1.86
N GLU A 28 -16.24 11.47 -0.60
CA GLU A 28 -16.40 10.49 0.48
C GLU A 28 -17.60 9.56 0.22
N LYS A 29 -18.77 10.14 -0.09
CA LYS A 29 -19.97 9.36 -0.46
C LYS A 29 -19.73 8.50 -1.69
N ASN A 30 -19.02 9.03 -2.69
CA ASN A 30 -18.68 8.30 -3.91
C ASN A 30 -17.74 7.13 -3.62
N LEU A 31 -16.73 7.33 -2.76
CA LEU A 31 -15.78 6.30 -2.33
C LEU A 31 -16.51 5.13 -1.66
N ILE A 32 -17.33 5.43 -0.65
CA ILE A 32 -18.11 4.43 0.10
C ILE A 32 -19.06 3.69 -0.84
N ARG A 33 -19.81 4.42 -1.68
CA ARG A 33 -20.75 3.81 -2.65
C ARG A 33 -20.02 2.92 -3.65
N PHE A 34 -18.83 3.31 -4.08
CA PHE A 34 -18.03 2.53 -5.02
C PHE A 34 -17.57 1.21 -4.38
N PHE A 35 -16.94 1.26 -3.21
CA PHE A 35 -16.41 0.06 -2.55
C PHE A 35 -17.51 -0.88 -2.08
N ASN A 36 -18.67 -0.38 -1.67
CA ASN A 36 -19.84 -1.22 -1.40
C ASN A 36 -20.33 -2.02 -2.61
N LYS A 37 -20.07 -1.54 -3.83
CA LYS A 37 -20.44 -2.24 -5.07
C LYS A 37 -19.37 -3.18 -5.61
N VAL A 38 -18.09 -2.88 -5.37
CA VAL A 38 -16.98 -3.64 -5.98
C VAL A 38 -16.32 -4.62 -5.02
N LYS A 39 -16.53 -4.51 -3.70
CA LYS A 39 -16.02 -5.47 -2.72
C LYS A 39 -16.63 -6.85 -2.96
N GLY A 40 -15.82 -7.91 -2.82
CA GLY A 40 -16.20 -9.28 -3.20
C GLY A 40 -15.02 -10.23 -3.06
N SER A 41 -14.58 -10.83 -4.17
CA SER A 41 -13.52 -11.85 -4.18
C SER A 41 -12.09 -11.35 -3.93
N PHE A 42 -11.90 -10.06 -3.72
CA PHE A 42 -10.60 -9.44 -3.46
C PHE A 42 -10.71 -8.41 -2.34
N THR A 43 -9.57 -8.13 -1.70
CA THR A 43 -9.44 -7.04 -0.72
C THR A 43 -8.99 -5.75 -1.43
N PRO A 44 -9.77 -4.66 -1.36
CA PRO A 44 -9.35 -3.39 -1.95
C PRO A 44 -8.18 -2.78 -1.19
N VAL A 45 -7.23 -2.20 -1.92
CA VAL A 45 -6.14 -1.36 -1.40
C VAL A 45 -6.31 0.03 -1.99
N VAL A 46 -6.40 1.06 -1.16
CA VAL A 46 -6.51 2.46 -1.63
C VAL A 46 -5.19 3.19 -1.41
N GLU A 47 -4.74 3.92 -2.44
CA GLU A 47 -3.58 4.80 -2.33
C GLU A 47 -4.04 6.24 -2.60
N PHE A 48 -4.22 7.01 -1.54
CA PHE A 48 -4.50 8.44 -1.64
C PHE A 48 -3.21 9.22 -1.86
N ARG A 49 -3.31 10.29 -2.66
CA ARG A 49 -2.21 11.24 -2.93
C ARG A 49 -2.45 12.62 -2.35
N ASP A 50 -3.55 12.78 -1.60
CA ASP A 50 -3.93 14.00 -0.92
C ASP A 50 -4.17 13.70 0.56
N ASP A 51 -3.57 14.52 1.43
CA ASP A 51 -3.54 14.30 2.87
C ASP A 51 -4.89 14.49 3.57
N SER A 52 -5.85 15.13 2.90
CA SER A 52 -7.19 15.37 3.46
C SER A 52 -7.94 14.08 3.82
N TRP A 53 -7.54 12.92 3.28
CA TRP A 53 -8.13 11.61 3.58
C TRP A 53 -7.65 10.99 4.90
N LYS A 54 -6.51 11.46 5.46
CA LYS A 54 -5.87 10.85 6.64
C LYS A 54 -6.80 10.77 7.85
N GLU A 55 -7.67 11.75 8.03
CA GLU A 55 -8.60 11.85 9.16
C GLU A 55 -9.61 10.69 9.23
N ILE A 56 -9.90 10.03 8.11
CA ILE A 56 -10.91 8.96 8.03
C ILE A 56 -10.31 7.58 7.73
N TYR A 57 -8.98 7.44 7.80
CA TYR A 57 -8.31 6.17 7.50
C TYR A 57 -8.82 5.02 8.38
N GLU A 58 -9.07 5.26 9.67
CA GLU A 58 -9.61 4.23 10.56
C GLU A 58 -11.00 3.74 10.16
N GLU A 59 -11.83 4.63 9.61
CA GLU A 59 -13.17 4.30 9.12
C GLU A 59 -13.08 3.47 7.84
N ILE A 60 -12.20 3.86 6.92
CA ILE A 60 -11.91 3.12 5.69
C ILE A 60 -11.40 1.71 6.02
N ILE A 61 -10.51 1.57 7.01
CA ILE A 61 -9.99 0.28 7.46
C ILE A 61 -11.10 -0.60 8.05
N ARG A 62 -12.01 -0.02 8.84
CA ARG A 62 -13.18 -0.74 9.40
C ARG A 62 -14.10 -1.29 8.30
N GLU A 63 -14.16 -0.66 7.14
CA GLU A 63 -14.90 -1.15 5.97
C GLU A 63 -14.19 -2.28 5.20
N GLY A 64 -13.05 -2.76 5.71
CA GLY A 64 -12.28 -3.85 5.11
C GLY A 64 -11.41 -3.42 3.93
N ILE A 65 -11.07 -2.12 3.86
CA ILE A 65 -10.21 -1.55 2.83
C ILE A 65 -8.83 -1.28 3.42
N ILE A 66 -7.77 -1.71 2.73
CA ILE A 66 -6.39 -1.49 3.15
C ILE A 66 -5.94 -0.09 2.71
N ILE A 67 -5.27 0.65 3.60
CA ILE A 67 -4.58 1.90 3.23
C ILE A 67 -3.18 1.53 2.71
N GLY A 68 -2.98 1.63 1.40
CA GLY A 68 -1.68 1.37 0.77
C GLY A 68 -0.88 2.64 0.52
N GLY A 69 0.40 2.48 0.25
CA GLY A 69 1.27 3.59 -0.15
C GLY A 69 2.73 3.39 0.25
N ASP A 70 3.52 4.46 0.16
CA ASP A 70 4.92 4.47 0.56
C ASP A 70 5.04 4.99 2.01
N PRO A 71 5.38 4.12 3.00
CA PRO A 71 5.45 4.53 4.40
C PRO A 71 6.56 5.56 4.67
N LEU A 72 7.54 5.70 3.77
CA LEU A 72 8.60 6.71 3.90
C LEU A 72 8.16 8.10 3.41
N ARG A 73 7.00 8.19 2.72
CA ARG A 73 6.52 9.44 2.11
C ARG A 73 5.23 9.94 2.72
N GLN A 74 4.44 9.06 3.31
CA GLN A 74 3.18 9.43 3.92
C GLN A 74 2.90 8.57 5.14
N TYR A 75 2.04 9.10 6.02
CA TYR A 75 1.51 8.34 7.13
C TYR A 75 0.67 7.18 6.61
N ILE A 76 1.07 5.95 6.97
CA ILE A 76 0.26 4.74 6.82
C ILE A 76 -0.10 4.27 8.24
N PRO A 77 -1.39 4.15 8.58
CA PRO A 77 -1.82 3.70 9.89
C PRO A 77 -1.47 2.23 10.11
N ARG A 78 -1.38 1.82 11.37
CA ARG A 78 -1.25 0.39 11.71
C ARG A 78 -2.50 -0.36 11.25
N GLN A 79 -2.29 -1.48 10.58
CA GLN A 79 -3.34 -2.32 10.02
C GLN A 79 -2.86 -3.77 9.99
N ARG A 80 -3.79 -4.72 9.96
CA ARG A 80 -3.46 -6.15 9.98
C ARG A 80 -2.64 -6.60 8.77
N ILE A 81 -2.92 -6.02 7.60
CA ILE A 81 -2.18 -6.28 6.37
C ILE A 81 -1.58 -4.95 5.91
N ASN A 82 -0.26 -4.84 5.94
CA ASN A 82 0.42 -3.71 5.35
C ASN A 82 0.60 -3.95 3.84
N TYR A 83 0.28 -2.94 3.02
CA TYR A 83 0.47 -2.99 1.57
C TYR A 83 1.29 -1.79 1.12
N PHE A 84 2.60 -1.96 1.11
CA PHE A 84 3.56 -0.90 0.77
C PHE A 84 3.89 -0.90 -0.71
N ARG A 85 3.88 0.29 -1.32
CA ARG A 85 4.28 0.54 -2.70
C ARG A 85 5.36 1.61 -2.71
N LEU A 86 6.60 1.17 -2.89
CA LEU A 86 7.81 1.96 -2.74
C LEU A 86 8.20 2.58 -4.09
N HIS A 87 8.00 3.90 -4.25
CA HIS A 87 8.14 4.58 -5.54
C HIS A 87 9.49 5.30 -5.73
N GLY A 88 10.36 5.27 -4.72
CA GLY A 88 11.54 6.11 -4.61
C GLY A 88 11.23 7.48 -4.00
N LEU A 89 12.15 7.98 -3.16
CA LEU A 89 11.98 9.21 -2.39
C LEU A 89 12.09 10.48 -3.27
N THR A 90 12.98 10.47 -4.26
CA THR A 90 13.25 11.61 -5.15
C THR A 90 12.86 11.35 -6.62
N MET A 91 11.85 10.50 -6.86
CA MET A 91 11.36 9.94 -8.16
C MET A 91 11.82 8.50 -8.41
N TYR A 92 11.33 7.90 -9.51
CA TYR A 92 11.56 6.50 -9.87
C TYR A 92 13.03 6.08 -10.01
N ARG A 93 13.97 7.02 -10.18
CA ARG A 93 15.42 6.74 -10.29
C ARG A 93 16.13 6.61 -8.94
N TYR A 94 15.41 6.63 -7.84
CA TYR A 94 15.98 6.44 -6.51
C TYR A 94 16.40 4.98 -6.29
N LYS A 95 17.55 4.79 -5.65
CA LYS A 95 18.03 3.49 -5.18
C LYS A 95 18.02 3.51 -3.65
N TYR A 96 17.35 2.54 -3.05
CA TYR A 96 17.19 2.48 -1.60
C TYR A 96 18.51 2.18 -0.90
N THR A 97 18.74 2.82 0.24
CA THR A 97 19.89 2.56 1.11
C THR A 97 19.54 1.58 2.23
N GLU A 98 20.55 1.15 2.99
CA GLU A 98 20.31 0.31 4.17
C GLU A 98 19.54 1.06 5.26
N GLU A 99 19.75 2.38 5.40
CA GLU A 99 18.98 3.23 6.30
C GLU A 99 17.50 3.30 5.91
N ASP A 100 17.19 3.37 4.60
CA ASP A 100 15.80 3.29 4.14
C ASP A 100 15.19 1.92 4.46
N PHE A 101 15.95 0.84 4.28
CA PHE A 101 15.50 -0.51 4.62
C PHE A 101 15.20 -0.65 6.12
N GLU A 102 16.03 -0.05 6.98
CA GLU A 102 15.76 0.04 8.41
C GLU A 102 14.46 0.78 8.70
N GLU A 103 14.17 1.86 7.97
CA GLU A 103 12.92 2.59 8.13
C GLU A 103 11.72 1.77 7.65
N ILE A 104 11.78 1.17 6.47
CA ILE A 104 10.74 0.27 5.96
C ILE A 104 10.50 -0.87 6.95
N TYR A 105 11.57 -1.46 7.50
CA TYR A 105 11.52 -2.52 8.49
C TYR A 105 10.73 -2.13 9.74
N ARG A 106 10.95 -0.92 10.28
CA ARG A 106 10.17 -0.40 11.42
C ARG A 106 8.68 -0.28 11.13
N HIS A 107 8.29 -0.16 9.86
CA HIS A 107 6.89 -0.10 9.44
C HIS A 107 6.25 -1.48 9.23
N LEU A 108 7.01 -2.58 9.20
CA LEU A 108 6.50 -3.95 9.03
C LEU A 108 5.79 -4.48 10.28
N THR A 109 4.70 -3.83 10.66
CA THR A 109 3.97 -4.04 11.92
C THR A 109 2.69 -4.87 11.77
N GLY A 110 2.31 -5.22 10.54
CA GLY A 110 1.12 -6.03 10.27
C GLY A 110 1.38 -7.51 10.50
N ASP A 111 0.29 -8.27 10.69
CA ASP A 111 0.30 -9.74 10.69
C ASP A 111 0.88 -10.26 9.36
N GLU A 112 0.61 -9.52 8.28
CA GLU A 112 1.16 -9.74 6.95
C GLU A 112 1.65 -8.42 6.36
N ASN A 113 2.81 -8.45 5.72
CA ASN A 113 3.45 -7.27 5.15
C ASN A 113 3.78 -7.53 3.68
N ILE A 114 3.06 -6.86 2.79
CA ILE A 114 3.24 -6.92 1.35
C ILE A 114 4.03 -5.67 0.93
N VAL A 115 5.26 -5.85 0.43
CA VAL A 115 6.15 -4.75 0.03
C VAL A 115 6.48 -4.87 -1.45
N LEU A 116 6.06 -3.87 -2.24
CA LEU A 116 6.32 -3.80 -3.68
C LEU A 116 7.24 -2.63 -3.98
N PHE A 117 8.42 -2.94 -4.50
CA PHE A 117 9.30 -1.94 -5.11
C PHE A 117 8.78 -1.58 -6.49
N ASN A 118 8.62 -0.28 -6.73
CA ASN A 118 8.09 0.29 -7.97
C ASN A 118 8.95 1.49 -8.45
N ASN A 119 10.24 1.47 -8.12
CA ASN A 119 11.30 2.29 -8.67
C ASN A 119 12.00 1.55 -9.83
N ILE A 120 12.93 2.21 -10.53
CA ILE A 120 13.60 1.63 -11.71
C ILE A 120 14.53 0.47 -11.31
N TYR A 121 15.12 0.50 -10.11
CA TYR A 121 15.97 -0.56 -9.57
C TYR A 121 15.17 -1.57 -8.73
N MET A 122 13.86 -1.70 -8.98
CA MET A 122 12.95 -2.48 -8.14
C MET A 122 13.37 -3.95 -7.96
N PHE A 123 13.99 -4.56 -8.97
CA PHE A 123 14.43 -5.94 -8.88
C PHE A 123 15.62 -6.06 -7.92
N GLU A 124 16.64 -5.24 -8.11
CA GLU A 124 17.83 -5.21 -7.26
C GLU A 124 17.47 -4.83 -5.82
N ASP A 125 16.66 -3.79 -5.64
CA ASP A 125 16.26 -3.30 -4.31
C ASP A 125 15.39 -4.33 -3.57
N ALA A 126 14.51 -5.05 -4.27
CA ALA A 126 13.75 -6.15 -3.68
C ALA A 126 14.65 -7.31 -3.22
N ILE A 127 15.68 -7.65 -3.98
CA ILE A 127 16.65 -8.70 -3.58
C ILE A 127 17.48 -8.25 -2.37
N LEU A 128 17.97 -7.00 -2.38
CA LEU A 128 18.73 -6.45 -1.25
C LEU A 128 17.87 -6.37 0.00
N PHE A 129 16.62 -5.91 -0.11
CA PHE A 129 15.70 -5.87 1.02
C PHE A 129 15.36 -7.27 1.55
N LYS A 130 15.20 -8.26 0.66
CA LYS A 130 15.06 -9.67 1.08
C LYS A 130 16.26 -10.19 1.85
N GLN A 131 17.48 -9.87 1.41
CA GLN A 131 18.70 -10.24 2.11
C GLN A 131 18.79 -9.55 3.49
N PHE A 132 18.47 -8.26 3.53
CA PHE A 132 18.39 -7.46 4.75
C PHE A 132 17.42 -8.05 5.78
N LEU A 133 16.23 -8.51 5.34
CA LEU A 133 15.24 -9.16 6.20
C LEU A 133 15.70 -10.54 6.68
N ASN A 134 16.32 -11.34 5.80
CA ASN A 134 16.84 -12.66 6.17
C ASN A 134 17.92 -12.57 7.26
N GLN A 135 18.79 -11.57 7.21
CA GLN A 135 19.79 -11.32 8.26
C GLN A 135 19.17 -10.99 9.63
N ARG A 136 17.91 -10.54 9.64
CA ARG A 136 17.12 -10.22 10.84
C ARG A 136 16.13 -11.34 11.21
N GLY A 137 16.26 -12.52 10.59
CA GLY A 137 15.43 -13.69 10.88
C GLY A 137 14.01 -13.63 10.29
N ILE A 138 13.75 -12.70 9.36
CA ILE A 138 12.47 -12.61 8.66
C ILE A 138 12.61 -13.27 7.31
N HIS A 139 11.85 -14.35 7.12
CA HIS A 139 11.85 -15.12 5.88
C HIS A 139 10.63 -14.77 5.03
N ILE A 140 10.90 -14.35 3.79
CA ILE A 140 9.85 -14.04 2.81
C ILE A 140 9.27 -15.34 2.25
N THR A 141 7.94 -15.45 2.26
CA THR A 141 7.16 -16.59 1.74
C THR A 141 6.83 -16.45 0.26
#